data_AF-A0A954FXE6-F1
#
_entry.id   AF-A0A954FXE6-F1
#
_cell.length_a   1.000
_cell.length_b   1.000
_cell.length_c   1.000
_cell.angle_alpha   90.00
_cell.angle_beta   90.00
_cell.angle_gamma   90.00
#
_symmetry.space_group_name_H-M   'P 1'
#
loop_
_entity.id
_entity.type
_entity.pdbx_description
1 polymer ?
#
loop_
_entity_poly.entity_id
_entity_poly.type
_entity_poly.pdbx_seq_one_letter_code
_entity_poly.pdbx_strand_id
1 'polypeptide(L)'
;RTLVLTLILIGIVILQMVVYPTLKNQHVAPELAEWEMDMPLSEIKLEAPAVSDSSIPFIARPEWFVRFLFELRHMVPKELEVLVTAVLPGVLLAILIMVPFYEKFFGEKWGQRLAIAVYVGGLVIISGISWYSVKTERSAPDYALKRSQEIAYAARASWLASENGVPPEGPASLLRNDPKSMGPLIFARHCGICHTWNGHDGTGHYIMEMKDGKKVKATPRASDLAGFATTEWIAEFLMDPKAPKFFGHVGTTKGGDAILNGDMSDWADSNVGPEGVLSKADIEAVAALIAREANHRNAEPLSEAVIKRGVSVFSGMEFKDKAGKVVDFDGYCAQCHAMKAGDPGEEGGGAAPDLNGYGSAKWLSEFIRNPGAEKFYGEKNIMPSFEESKLSQHDLNLLVKWMRGEWQRREVEK
;
A
#
# COMPACT_ATOMS: atom_id res chain seq x y z
N ARG A 1 47.13 -10.28 31.17
CA ARG A 1 46.32 -11.35 30.53
C ARG A 1 44.85 -11.25 30.92
N THR A 2 44.52 -11.20 32.21
CA THR A 2 43.13 -11.05 32.71
C THR A 2 42.46 -9.78 32.20
N LEU A 3 43.14 -8.63 32.26
CA LEU A 3 42.65 -7.35 31.73
C LEU A 3 42.25 -7.42 30.25
N VAL A 4 43.08 -8.06 29.41
CA VAL A 4 42.83 -8.19 27.96
C VAL A 4 41.58 -9.05 27.70
N LEU A 5 41.43 -10.15 28.45
CA LEU A 5 40.27 -11.03 28.33
C LEU A 5 38.98 -10.32 28.80
N THR A 6 39.05 -9.57 29.88
CA THR A 6 37.94 -8.75 30.40
C THR A 6 37.53 -7.67 29.39
N LEU A 7 38.50 -6.98 28.77
CA LEU A 7 38.21 -5.98 27.73
C LEU A 7 37.55 -6.59 26.49
N ILE A 8 37.98 -7.79 26.06
CA ILE A 8 37.36 -8.52 24.95
C ILE A 8 35.91 -8.90 25.30
N LEU A 9 35.66 -9.41 26.50
CA LEU A 9 34.31 -9.77 26.95
C LEU A 9 33.39 -8.55 27.04
N ILE A 10 33.88 -7.44 27.59
CA ILE A 10 33.16 -6.15 27.61
C ILE A 10 32.85 -5.71 26.18
N GLY A 11 33.80 -5.82 25.25
CA GLY A 11 33.58 -5.50 23.84
C GLY A 11 32.48 -6.34 23.19
N ILE A 12 32.44 -7.65 23.45
CA ILE A 12 31.38 -8.54 22.92
C ILE A 12 30.02 -8.20 23.54
N VAL A 13 29.98 -7.93 24.85
CA VAL A 13 28.73 -7.52 25.52
C VAL A 13 28.23 -6.18 25.00
N ILE A 14 29.11 -5.20 24.77
CA ILE A 14 28.74 -3.91 24.16
C ILE A 14 28.22 -4.13 22.74
N LEU A 15 28.88 -4.98 21.94
CA LEU A 15 28.39 -5.35 20.60
C LEU A 15 26.96 -5.92 20.69
N GLN A 16 26.72 -6.85 21.61
CA GLN A 16 25.42 -7.50 21.84
C GLN A 16 24.33 -6.54 22.34
N MET A 17 24.63 -5.71 23.34
CA MET A 17 23.64 -4.87 24.02
C MET A 17 23.42 -3.51 23.37
N VAL A 18 24.38 -3.01 22.59
CA VAL A 18 24.31 -1.66 22.00
C VAL A 18 24.24 -1.74 20.47
N VAL A 19 25.12 -2.49 19.83
CA VAL A 19 25.21 -2.50 18.36
C VAL A 19 24.06 -3.27 17.73
N TYR A 20 23.71 -4.47 18.21
CA TYR A 20 22.61 -5.22 17.59
C TYR A 20 21.22 -4.55 17.74
N PRO A 21 20.83 -4.00 18.91
CA PRO A 21 19.57 -3.27 19.03
C PRO A 21 19.53 -2.03 18.15
N THR A 22 20.63 -1.29 18.04
CA THR A 22 20.72 -0.13 17.14
C THR A 22 20.65 -0.54 15.66
N LEU A 23 21.19 -1.70 15.28
CA LEU A 23 21.01 -2.26 13.92
C LEU A 23 19.57 -2.68 13.63
N LYS A 24 18.81 -3.19 14.61
CA LYS A 24 17.36 -3.43 14.49
C LYS A 24 16.60 -2.11 14.25
N ASN A 25 17.03 -1.04 14.92
CA ASN A 25 16.39 0.26 14.90
C ASN A 25 16.94 1.21 13.82
N GLN A 26 17.89 0.79 12.99
CA GLN A 26 18.30 1.58 11.82
C GLN A 26 17.15 1.57 10.81
N HIS A 27 16.42 2.68 10.79
CA HIS A 27 15.28 2.89 9.93
C HIS A 27 15.75 2.98 8.48
N VAL A 28 15.18 2.14 7.63
CA VAL A 28 15.19 2.40 6.19
C VAL A 28 14.29 3.60 5.95
N ALA A 29 14.65 4.48 5.02
CA ALA A 29 13.92 5.72 4.78
C ALA A 29 12.39 5.46 4.71
N PRO A 30 11.58 6.15 5.53
CA PRO A 30 10.14 5.92 5.59
C PRO A 30 9.39 6.30 4.31
N GLU A 31 10.05 7.02 3.40
CA GLU A 31 9.48 7.59 2.17
C GLU A 31 9.26 6.59 1.02
N LEU A 32 9.59 5.32 1.21
CA LEU A 32 9.29 4.30 0.21
C LEU A 32 7.78 3.98 0.22
N ALA A 33 7.09 4.35 -0.87
CA ALA A 33 5.69 4.03 -1.20
C ALA A 33 4.58 4.93 -0.62
N GLU A 34 4.78 6.25 -0.56
CA GLU A 34 3.71 7.23 -0.25
C GLU A 34 3.07 7.10 1.15
N TRP A 35 3.66 6.30 2.04
CA TRP A 35 3.22 6.15 3.42
C TRP A 35 3.59 7.39 4.24
N GLU A 36 2.69 8.36 4.30
CA GLU A 36 2.81 9.49 5.22
C GLU A 36 2.74 8.97 6.68
N MET A 37 3.83 9.15 7.43
CA MET A 37 3.87 8.71 8.84
C MET A 37 2.96 9.59 9.70
N ASP A 38 2.05 8.97 10.47
CA ASP A 38 1.16 9.69 11.39
C ASP A 38 1.88 10.20 12.66
N MET A 39 3.09 9.71 12.92
CA MET A 39 3.87 10.00 14.12
C MET A 39 5.38 10.02 13.82
N PRO A 40 6.18 10.93 14.41
CA PRO A 40 7.63 10.92 14.31
C PRO A 40 8.25 9.60 14.78
N LEU A 41 9.32 9.13 14.12
CA LEU A 41 10.01 7.89 14.49
C LEU A 41 10.44 7.83 15.96
N SER A 42 10.81 8.97 16.54
CA SER A 42 11.23 9.08 17.95
C SER A 42 10.09 8.88 18.95
N GLU A 43 8.84 9.02 18.54
CA GLU A 43 7.66 8.86 19.39
C GLU A 43 7.09 7.43 19.34
N ILE A 44 7.50 6.62 18.35
CA ILE A 44 7.09 5.21 18.22
C ILE A 44 7.79 4.39 19.31
N LYS A 45 7.02 3.93 20.31
CA LYS A 45 7.54 3.15 21.44
C LYS A 45 7.37 1.63 21.29
N LEU A 46 6.38 1.21 20.51
CA LEU A 46 5.99 -0.19 20.35
C LEU A 46 6.02 -0.58 18.88
N GLU A 47 6.27 -1.85 18.60
CA GLU A 47 6.11 -2.42 17.26
C GLU A 47 4.63 -2.49 16.88
N ALA A 48 4.36 -2.68 15.58
CA ALA A 48 3.00 -2.89 15.10
C ALA A 48 2.36 -4.08 15.82
N PRO A 49 1.06 -4.01 16.18
CA PRO A 49 0.40 -5.11 16.85
C PRO A 49 0.40 -6.36 15.96
N ALA A 50 0.83 -7.49 16.53
CA ALA A 50 0.75 -8.77 15.84
C ALA A 50 -0.73 -9.15 15.61
N VAL A 51 -1.08 -9.51 14.38
CA VAL A 51 -2.45 -9.87 13.99
C VAL A 51 -2.49 -11.36 13.65
N SER A 52 -3.34 -12.12 14.33
CA SER A 52 -3.36 -13.58 14.27
C SER A 52 -3.99 -14.17 13.00
N ASP A 53 -4.82 -13.40 12.30
CA ASP A 53 -5.58 -13.82 11.11
C ASP A 53 -4.86 -13.50 9.79
N SER A 54 -3.61 -13.02 9.85
CA SER A 54 -2.81 -12.55 8.70
C SER A 54 -3.45 -11.45 7.87
N SER A 55 -4.48 -10.75 8.38
CA SER A 55 -5.14 -9.65 7.66
C SER A 55 -4.17 -8.50 7.39
N ILE A 56 -3.25 -8.27 8.32
CA ILE A 56 -2.18 -7.27 8.25
C ILE A 56 -0.83 -8.00 8.26
N PRO A 57 0.08 -7.71 7.32
CA PRO A 57 1.41 -8.29 7.30
C PRO A 57 2.19 -7.97 8.58
N PHE A 58 2.70 -8.99 9.25
CA PHE A 58 3.56 -8.84 10.42
C PHE A 58 4.80 -9.71 10.26
N ILE A 59 5.98 -9.09 10.29
CA ILE A 59 7.26 -9.81 10.22
C ILE A 59 7.86 -9.80 11.63
N ALA A 60 7.81 -10.95 12.28
CA ALA A 60 8.40 -11.11 13.61
C ALA A 60 9.93 -10.96 13.54
N ARG A 61 10.46 -9.85 14.08
CA ARG A 61 11.90 -9.65 14.24
C ARG A 61 12.31 -9.97 15.68
N PRO A 62 12.90 -11.16 15.91
CA PRO A 62 13.27 -11.58 17.27
C PRO A 62 14.22 -10.56 17.91
N GLU A 63 14.06 -10.40 19.23
CA GLU A 63 14.97 -9.59 20.02
C GLU A 63 16.40 -10.10 19.95
N TRP A 64 17.36 -9.20 20.16
CA TRP A 64 18.79 -9.48 19.99
C TRP A 64 19.26 -10.73 20.74
N PHE A 65 18.69 -11.00 21.93
CA PHE A 65 19.06 -12.11 22.79
C PHE A 65 18.49 -13.47 22.37
N VAL A 66 17.43 -13.50 21.55
CA VAL A 66 16.85 -14.75 20.97
C VAL A 66 17.13 -14.90 19.49
N ARG A 67 17.64 -13.87 18.82
CA ARG A 67 17.89 -13.86 17.38
C ARG A 67 18.80 -14.99 16.91
N PHE A 68 19.85 -15.30 17.68
CA PHE A 68 20.74 -16.41 17.32
C PHE A 68 20.03 -17.76 17.33
N LEU A 69 19.11 -18.00 18.26
CA LEU A 69 18.31 -19.24 18.31
C LEU A 69 17.35 -19.31 17.15
N PHE A 70 16.69 -18.20 16.82
CA PHE A 70 15.80 -18.10 15.66
C PHE A 70 16.53 -18.45 14.37
N GLU A 71 17.73 -17.90 14.15
CA GLU A 71 18.50 -18.17 12.95
C GLU A 71 19.06 -19.61 12.94
N LEU A 72 19.56 -20.07 14.09
CA LEU A 72 20.13 -21.41 14.23
C LEU A 72 19.10 -22.50 13.88
N ARG A 73 17.83 -22.31 14.21
CA ARG A 73 16.74 -23.23 13.83
C ARG A 73 16.57 -23.36 12.32
N HIS A 74 16.85 -22.31 11.55
CA HIS A 74 16.71 -22.32 10.08
C HIS A 74 17.93 -22.97 9.40
N MET A 75 19.07 -23.06 10.10
CA MET A 75 20.30 -23.68 9.59
C MET A 75 20.29 -25.21 9.70
N VAL A 76 19.36 -25.78 10.47
CA VAL A 76 19.32 -27.22 10.76
C VAL A 76 18.02 -27.85 10.23
N PRO A 77 18.04 -29.14 9.86
CA PRO A 77 16.83 -29.89 9.55
C PRO A 77 15.83 -29.85 10.72
N LYS A 78 14.53 -29.92 10.40
CA LYS A 78 13.45 -29.82 11.41
C LYS A 78 13.57 -30.86 12.53
N GLU A 79 14.08 -32.04 12.21
CA GLU A 79 14.27 -33.15 13.15
C GLU A 79 15.31 -32.83 14.24
N LEU A 80 16.24 -31.92 13.95
CA LEU A 80 17.30 -31.48 14.87
C LEU A 80 16.96 -30.18 15.60
N GLU A 81 15.81 -29.55 15.31
CA GLU A 81 15.46 -28.24 15.85
C GLU A 81 15.49 -28.25 17.38
N VAL A 82 14.80 -29.20 18.03
CA VAL A 82 14.74 -29.32 19.49
C VAL A 82 16.12 -29.62 20.10
N LEU A 83 16.90 -30.48 19.44
CA LEU A 83 18.23 -30.84 19.90
C LEU A 83 19.15 -29.60 19.93
N VAL A 84 19.08 -28.76 18.90
CA VAL A 84 19.99 -27.63 18.75
C VAL A 84 19.50 -26.39 19.51
N THR A 85 18.20 -26.14 19.57
CA THR A 85 17.64 -24.93 20.22
C THR A 85 17.38 -25.09 21.71
N ALA A 86 17.20 -26.31 22.22
CA ALA A 86 16.95 -26.56 23.64
C ALA A 86 18.03 -27.42 24.31
N VAL A 87 18.40 -28.57 23.72
CA VAL A 87 19.32 -29.51 24.37
C VAL A 87 20.75 -28.98 24.39
N LEU A 88 21.26 -28.46 23.28
CA LEU A 88 22.63 -27.93 23.19
C LEU A 88 22.89 -26.79 24.19
N PRO A 89 22.05 -25.74 24.30
CA PRO A 89 22.19 -24.73 25.36
C PRO A 89 22.15 -25.33 26.77
N GLY A 90 21.28 -26.33 27.01
CA GLY A 90 21.21 -27.04 28.28
C GLY A 90 22.49 -27.80 28.63
N VAL A 91 23.11 -28.48 27.65
CA VAL A 91 24.39 -29.18 27.82
C VAL A 91 25.52 -28.18 28.09
N LEU A 92 25.58 -27.07 27.36
CA LEU A 92 26.59 -26.02 27.59
C LEU A 92 26.45 -25.42 28.99
N LEU A 93 25.22 -25.18 29.45
CA LEU A 93 24.96 -24.70 30.81
C LEU A 93 25.37 -25.74 31.86
N ALA A 94 25.07 -27.02 31.64
CA ALA A 94 25.49 -28.10 32.52
C ALA A 94 27.02 -28.20 32.62
N ILE A 95 27.74 -28.03 31.50
CA ILE A 95 29.22 -27.98 31.50
C ILE A 95 29.72 -26.81 32.36
N LEU A 96 29.10 -25.63 32.25
CA LEU A 96 29.47 -24.46 33.05
C LEU A 96 29.16 -24.66 34.55
N ILE A 97 28.03 -25.28 34.89
CA ILE A 97 27.66 -25.61 36.29
C ILE A 97 28.63 -26.64 36.88
N MET A 98 29.16 -27.55 36.06
CA MET A 98 30.04 -28.63 36.51
C MET A 98 31.52 -28.22 36.65
N VAL A 99 31.88 -26.98 36.32
CA VAL A 99 33.24 -26.41 36.49
C VAL A 99 33.91 -26.72 37.83
N PRO A 100 33.29 -26.50 39.02
CA PRO A 100 33.93 -26.78 40.31
C PRO A 100 34.32 -28.26 40.48
N PHE A 101 33.62 -29.18 39.81
CA PHE A 101 33.95 -30.61 39.85
C PHE A 101 35.16 -30.93 38.94
N TYR A 102 35.21 -30.33 37.75
CA TYR A 102 36.34 -30.49 36.83
C TYR A 102 37.62 -29.88 37.38
N GLU A 103 37.53 -28.75 38.08
CA GLU A 103 38.67 -28.11 38.75
C GLU A 103 39.29 -29.02 39.81
N LYS A 104 38.46 -29.78 40.56
CA LYS A 104 38.92 -30.74 41.56
C LYS A 104 39.67 -31.93 40.95
N PHE A 105 39.28 -32.37 39.76
CA PHE A 105 39.86 -33.55 39.09
C PHE A 105 41.05 -33.24 38.19
N PHE A 106 40.96 -32.18 37.38
CA PHE A 106 41.95 -31.84 36.34
C PHE A 106 42.83 -30.64 36.71
N GLY A 107 42.56 -30.03 37.87
CA GLY A 107 43.23 -28.83 38.36
C GLY A 107 42.53 -27.54 37.94
N GLU A 108 42.57 -26.56 38.83
CA GLU A 108 41.92 -25.24 38.72
C GLU A 108 42.17 -24.56 37.36
N LYS A 109 43.42 -24.58 36.88
CA LYS A 109 43.82 -23.96 35.61
C LYS A 109 43.11 -24.56 34.39
N TRP A 110 42.80 -25.85 34.41
CA TRP A 110 42.13 -26.53 33.30
C TRP A 110 40.62 -26.30 33.31
N GLY A 111 40.00 -26.38 34.50
CA GLY A 111 38.57 -26.06 34.65
C GLY A 111 38.28 -24.61 34.24
N GLN A 112 39.10 -23.66 34.68
CA GLN A 112 38.97 -22.26 34.30
C GLN A 112 39.17 -22.03 32.79
N ARG A 113 40.13 -22.70 32.14
CA ARG A 113 40.34 -22.60 30.69
C ARG A 113 39.16 -23.14 29.90
N LEU A 114 38.58 -24.27 30.31
CA LEU A 114 37.39 -24.85 29.69
C LEU A 114 36.19 -23.91 29.84
N ALA A 115 35.96 -23.39 31.04
CA ALA A 115 34.88 -22.43 31.30
C ALA A 115 35.01 -21.17 30.43
N ILE A 116 36.22 -20.60 30.35
CA ILE A 116 36.50 -19.44 29.49
C ILE A 116 36.29 -19.79 28.02
N ALA A 117 36.76 -20.95 27.55
CA ALA A 117 36.60 -21.37 26.16
C ALA A 117 35.13 -21.55 25.77
N VAL A 118 34.33 -22.20 26.64
CA VAL A 118 32.89 -22.39 26.42
C VAL A 118 32.16 -21.06 26.44
N TYR A 119 32.45 -20.18 27.41
CA TYR A 119 31.78 -18.90 27.54
C TYR A 119 32.12 -17.94 26.39
N VAL A 120 33.41 -17.70 26.13
CA VAL A 120 33.87 -16.82 25.04
C VAL A 120 33.48 -17.40 23.68
N GLY A 121 33.66 -18.70 23.49
CA GLY A 121 33.27 -19.39 22.26
C GLY A 121 31.76 -19.28 22.01
N GLY A 122 30.94 -19.49 23.03
CA GLY A 122 29.49 -19.31 22.97
C GLY A 122 29.11 -17.88 22.58
N LEU A 123 29.69 -16.87 23.21
CA LEU A 123 29.43 -15.46 22.87
C LEU A 123 29.85 -15.10 21.43
N VAL A 124 30.97 -15.63 20.94
CA VAL A 124 31.43 -15.44 19.56
C VAL A 124 30.45 -16.10 18.58
N ILE A 125 30.00 -17.33 18.86
CA ILE A 125 29.02 -18.04 18.02
C ILE A 125 27.69 -17.30 17.99
N ILE A 126 27.15 -16.91 19.15
CA ILE A 126 25.90 -16.14 19.26
C ILE A 126 25.99 -14.85 18.46
N SER A 127 27.11 -14.13 18.60
CA SER A 127 27.34 -12.88 17.86
C SER A 127 27.44 -13.14 16.35
N GLY A 128 28.19 -14.16 15.92
CA GLY A 128 28.35 -14.50 14.51
C GLY A 128 27.04 -14.89 13.83
N ILE A 129 26.22 -15.72 14.49
CA ILE A 129 24.90 -16.12 13.99
C ILE A 129 23.95 -14.92 13.95
N SER A 130 23.95 -14.08 15.00
CA SER A 130 23.12 -12.86 15.02
C SER A 130 23.49 -11.89 13.88
N TRP A 131 24.79 -11.71 13.61
CA TRP A 131 25.26 -10.93 12.47
C TRP A 131 24.80 -11.51 11.14
N TYR A 132 24.96 -12.83 10.96
CA TYR A 132 24.50 -13.52 9.76
C TYR A 132 23.01 -13.29 9.55
N SER A 133 22.19 -13.46 10.59
CA SER A 133 20.76 -13.20 10.56
C SER A 133 20.40 -11.77 10.13
N VAL A 134 21.09 -10.75 10.67
CA VAL A 134 20.91 -9.34 10.27
C VAL A 134 21.25 -9.14 8.80
N LYS A 135 22.38 -9.70 8.36
CA LYS A 135 22.83 -9.57 6.97
C LYS A 135 21.84 -10.24 6.00
N THR A 136 21.43 -11.46 6.29
CA THR A 136 20.48 -12.22 5.47
C THR A 136 19.17 -11.48 5.35
N GLU A 137 18.61 -11.00 6.46
CA GLU A 137 17.39 -10.20 6.48
C GLU A 137 17.51 -8.92 5.64
N ARG A 138 18.57 -8.13 5.85
CA ARG A 138 18.78 -6.87 5.11
C ARG A 138 19.03 -7.08 3.62
N SER A 139 19.51 -8.26 3.23
CA SER A 139 19.71 -8.63 1.83
C SER A 139 18.46 -9.20 1.15
N ALA A 140 17.38 -9.41 1.91
CA ALA A 140 16.15 -9.96 1.36
C ALA A 140 15.49 -8.96 0.38
N PRO A 141 14.87 -9.45 -0.71
CA PRO A 141 14.04 -8.62 -1.57
C PRO A 141 12.96 -7.92 -0.75
N ASP A 142 12.70 -6.66 -1.11
CA ASP A 142 11.67 -5.81 -0.50
C ASP A 142 11.86 -5.54 1.01
N TYR A 143 13.04 -5.82 1.58
CA TYR A 143 13.34 -5.53 3.00
C TYR A 143 13.01 -4.08 3.37
N ALA A 144 13.40 -3.14 2.52
CA ALA A 144 13.18 -1.72 2.71
C ALA A 144 11.68 -1.38 2.81
N LEU A 145 10.88 -1.90 1.89
CA LEU A 145 9.43 -1.69 1.84
C LEU A 145 8.73 -2.35 3.03
N LYS A 146 9.07 -3.60 3.34
CA LYS A 146 8.51 -4.32 4.49
C LYS A 146 8.82 -3.58 5.79
N ARG A 147 10.06 -3.08 5.93
CA ARG A 147 10.46 -2.30 7.10
C ARG A 147 9.70 -0.98 7.20
N SER A 148 9.52 -0.24 6.09
CA SER A 148 8.75 1.01 6.11
C SER A 148 7.28 0.77 6.46
N GLN A 149 6.65 -0.26 5.90
CA GLN A 149 5.27 -0.65 6.22
C GLN A 149 5.08 -0.98 7.71
N GLU A 150 5.96 -1.78 8.30
CA GLU A 150 5.85 -2.13 9.72
C GLU A 150 5.98 -0.91 10.63
N ILE A 151 6.87 0.02 10.29
CA ILE A 151 7.01 1.29 11.01
C ILE A 151 5.74 2.14 10.84
N ALA A 152 5.19 2.20 9.63
CA ALA A 152 3.95 2.93 9.35
C ALA A 152 2.77 2.36 10.15
N TYR A 153 2.61 1.03 10.21
CA TYR A 153 1.58 0.38 11.03
C TYR A 153 1.80 0.60 12.53
N ALA A 154 3.05 0.58 13.01
CA ALA A 154 3.37 0.88 14.40
C ALA A 154 3.02 2.32 14.76
N ALA A 155 3.39 3.28 13.91
CA ALA A 155 3.04 4.69 14.06
C ALA A 155 1.52 4.89 14.05
N ARG A 156 0.83 4.29 13.07
CA ARG A 156 -0.63 4.39 12.91
C ARG A 156 -1.37 3.81 14.10
N ALA A 157 -1.01 2.61 14.55
CA ALA A 157 -1.64 1.98 15.72
C ALA A 157 -1.40 2.80 16.99
N SER A 158 -0.19 3.31 17.19
CA SER A 158 0.16 4.14 18.35
C SER A 158 -0.64 5.45 18.36
N TRP A 159 -0.77 6.09 17.20
CA TRP A 159 -1.56 7.31 17.06
C TRP A 159 -3.06 7.06 17.25
N LEU A 160 -3.62 6.04 16.62
CA LEU A 160 -5.03 5.68 16.82
C LEU A 160 -5.34 5.35 18.28
N ALA A 161 -4.40 4.70 18.98
CA ALA A 161 -4.52 4.42 20.41
C ALA A 161 -4.42 5.69 21.27
N SER A 162 -3.62 6.69 20.89
CA SER A 162 -3.55 7.96 21.63
C SER A 162 -4.82 8.79 21.47
N GLU A 163 -5.45 8.77 20.29
CA GLU A 163 -6.68 9.52 20.02
C GLU A 163 -7.93 8.82 20.56
N ASN A 164 -8.05 7.51 20.35
CA ASN A 164 -9.30 6.77 20.61
C ASN A 164 -9.21 5.79 21.80
N GLY A 165 -8.03 5.60 22.38
CA GLY A 165 -7.77 4.52 23.34
C GLY A 165 -7.62 3.14 22.66
N VAL A 166 -7.27 2.13 23.45
CA VAL A 166 -7.22 0.73 22.98
C VAL A 166 -8.56 0.06 23.27
N PRO A 167 -9.27 -0.46 22.27
CA PRO A 167 -10.58 -1.07 22.47
C PRO A 167 -10.46 -2.47 23.10
N PRO A 168 -11.56 -3.04 23.66
CA PRO A 168 -11.56 -4.35 24.33
C PRO A 168 -11.09 -5.52 23.46
N GLU A 169 -11.29 -5.44 22.14
CA GLU A 169 -10.82 -6.42 21.15
C GLU A 169 -9.30 -6.41 20.95
N GLY A 170 -8.61 -5.44 21.57
CA GLY A 170 -7.17 -5.29 21.56
C GLY A 170 -6.63 -4.36 20.47
N PRO A 171 -5.33 -4.03 20.51
CA PRO A 171 -4.71 -3.00 19.67
C PRO A 171 -4.73 -3.32 18.17
N ALA A 172 -4.75 -4.60 17.78
CA ALA A 172 -4.83 -5.00 16.38
C ALA A 172 -6.14 -4.54 15.70
N SER A 173 -7.23 -4.38 16.47
CA SER A 173 -8.51 -3.91 15.92
C SER A 173 -8.47 -2.45 15.47
N LEU A 174 -7.55 -1.64 16.02
CA LEU A 174 -7.34 -0.26 15.58
C LEU A 174 -6.98 -0.21 14.10
N LEU A 175 -6.05 -1.07 13.68
CA LEU A 175 -5.63 -1.15 12.28
C LEU A 175 -6.69 -1.84 11.41
N ARG A 176 -7.34 -2.91 11.89
CA ARG A 176 -8.38 -3.63 11.13
C ARG A 176 -9.58 -2.76 10.77
N ASN A 177 -9.92 -1.80 11.61
CA ASN A 177 -11.05 -0.90 11.38
C ASN A 177 -10.64 0.44 10.75
N ASP A 178 -9.38 0.60 10.40
CA ASP A 178 -8.83 1.85 9.86
C ASP A 178 -8.68 1.77 8.32
N PRO A 179 -9.34 2.65 7.56
CA PRO A 179 -9.23 2.67 6.10
C PRO A 179 -7.80 2.84 5.60
N LYS A 180 -6.98 3.68 6.26
CA LYS A 180 -5.59 3.93 5.85
C LYS A 180 -4.74 2.65 5.92
N SER A 181 -5.00 1.80 6.91
CA SER A 181 -4.25 0.56 7.13
C SER A 181 -4.76 -0.59 6.28
N MET A 182 -6.08 -0.81 6.25
CA MET A 182 -6.67 -1.98 5.58
C MET A 182 -7.00 -1.75 4.10
N GLY A 183 -7.32 -0.53 3.69
CA GLY A 183 -7.67 -0.21 2.30
C GLY A 183 -6.65 -0.68 1.26
N PRO A 184 -5.35 -0.38 1.43
CA PRO A 184 -4.28 -0.89 0.56
C PRO A 184 -4.24 -2.42 0.46
N LEU A 185 -4.45 -3.11 1.59
CA LEU A 185 -4.38 -4.56 1.68
C LEU A 185 -5.58 -5.22 1.00
N ILE A 186 -6.77 -4.63 1.17
CA ILE A 186 -8.00 -5.06 0.50
C ILE A 186 -7.85 -4.83 -1.01
N PHE A 187 -7.36 -3.65 -1.42
CA PHE A 187 -7.11 -3.36 -2.82
C PHE A 187 -6.11 -4.36 -3.43
N ALA A 188 -4.95 -4.60 -2.82
CA ALA A 188 -3.96 -5.55 -3.31
C ALA A 188 -4.53 -6.96 -3.51
N ARG A 189 -5.34 -7.43 -2.55
CA ARG A 189 -5.91 -8.77 -2.56
C ARG A 189 -7.00 -8.95 -3.63
N HIS A 190 -7.82 -7.93 -3.86
CA HIS A 190 -9.05 -8.05 -4.67
C HIS A 190 -8.98 -7.32 -6.01
N CYS A 191 -8.29 -6.19 -6.07
CA CYS A 191 -8.27 -5.27 -7.21
C CYS A 191 -6.89 -5.22 -7.89
N GLY A 192 -5.82 -5.37 -7.11
CA GLY A 192 -4.40 -5.24 -7.50
C GLY A 192 -3.92 -6.23 -8.56
N ILE A 193 -4.73 -7.25 -8.88
CA ILE A 193 -4.45 -8.18 -9.98
C ILE A 193 -4.67 -7.55 -11.36
N CYS A 194 -5.54 -6.54 -11.45
CA CYS A 194 -5.86 -5.84 -12.70
C CYS A 194 -5.56 -4.35 -12.63
N HIS A 195 -5.98 -3.69 -11.55
CA HIS A 195 -5.77 -2.26 -11.34
C HIS A 195 -4.47 -2.01 -10.59
N THR A 196 -3.82 -0.89 -10.91
CA THR A 196 -2.70 -0.38 -10.12
C THR A 196 -3.11 0.86 -9.34
N TRP A 197 -2.24 1.24 -8.41
CA TRP A 197 -2.24 2.49 -7.69
C TRP A 197 -0.85 3.07 -7.84
N ASN A 198 -0.67 4.12 -8.65
CA ASN A 198 0.63 4.69 -9.00
C ASN A 198 1.66 3.63 -9.43
N GLY A 199 1.21 2.65 -10.21
CA GLY A 199 2.01 1.54 -10.72
C GLY A 199 2.30 0.40 -9.74
N HIS A 200 1.78 0.43 -8.51
CA HIS A 200 1.89 -0.67 -7.54
C HIS A 200 0.52 -1.24 -7.16
N ASP A 201 0.48 -2.32 -6.38
CA ASP A 201 -0.73 -3.04 -5.98
C ASP A 201 -1.53 -2.35 -4.83
N GLY A 202 -1.35 -1.05 -4.61
CA GLY A 202 -1.83 -0.36 -3.41
C GLY A 202 -0.93 -0.46 -2.17
N THR A 203 -0.13 -1.53 -2.00
CA THR A 203 0.76 -1.70 -0.82
C THR A 203 2.18 -1.20 -1.06
N GLY A 204 2.51 -0.76 -2.27
CA GLY A 204 3.85 -0.36 -2.69
C GLY A 204 4.63 -1.48 -3.39
N HIS A 205 4.07 -2.68 -3.49
CA HIS A 205 4.67 -3.74 -4.31
C HIS A 205 4.33 -3.49 -5.78
N TYR A 206 5.35 -3.25 -6.59
CA TYR A 206 5.18 -3.21 -8.03
C TYR A 206 4.75 -4.58 -8.53
N ILE A 207 3.73 -4.60 -9.39
CA ILE A 207 3.38 -5.81 -10.12
C ILE A 207 4.54 -6.10 -11.07
N MET A 208 5.10 -7.30 -11.05
CA MET A 208 6.25 -7.68 -11.87
C MET A 208 5.85 -8.78 -12.83
N GLU A 209 6.32 -8.69 -14.08
CA GLU A 209 6.16 -9.74 -15.08
C GLU A 209 7.53 -10.21 -15.59
N MET A 210 7.56 -11.42 -16.13
CA MET A 210 8.73 -11.95 -16.80
C MET A 210 8.66 -11.57 -18.28
N LYS A 211 9.58 -10.71 -18.72
CA LYS A 211 9.73 -10.32 -20.12
C LYS A 211 11.16 -10.58 -20.55
N ASP A 212 11.34 -11.39 -21.60
CA ASP A 212 12.65 -11.76 -22.14
C ASP A 212 13.62 -12.33 -21.07
N GLY A 213 13.09 -13.12 -20.14
CA GLY A 213 13.87 -13.71 -19.05
C GLY A 213 14.25 -12.73 -17.93
N LYS A 214 13.81 -11.48 -17.98
CA LYS A 214 14.04 -10.46 -16.94
C LYS A 214 12.73 -10.12 -16.21
N LYS A 215 12.83 -9.87 -14.91
CA LYS A 215 11.73 -9.27 -14.15
C LYS A 215 11.64 -7.79 -14.49
N VAL A 216 10.53 -7.37 -15.08
CA VAL A 216 10.21 -5.98 -15.37
C VAL A 216 8.92 -5.60 -14.68
N LYS A 217 8.68 -4.29 -14.47
CA LYS A 217 7.39 -3.82 -13.97
C LYS A 217 6.32 -4.24 -14.97
N ALA A 218 5.34 -4.97 -14.49
CA ALA A 218 4.20 -5.38 -15.28
C ALA A 218 3.40 -4.15 -15.68
N THR A 219 2.90 -4.22 -16.89
CA THR A 219 1.96 -3.25 -17.39
C THR A 219 0.59 -3.56 -16.76
N PRO A 220 -0.12 -2.57 -16.18
CA PRO A 220 -1.42 -2.82 -15.57
C PRO A 220 -2.41 -3.32 -16.62
N ARG A 221 -3.31 -4.24 -16.25
CA ARG A 221 -4.31 -4.79 -17.18
C ARG A 221 -5.55 -3.91 -17.29
N ALA A 222 -5.81 -3.11 -16.26
CA ALA A 222 -6.88 -2.13 -16.17
C ALA A 222 -6.32 -0.79 -15.70
N SER A 223 -7.17 0.22 -15.56
CA SER A 223 -6.72 1.57 -15.24
C SER A 223 -6.01 1.66 -13.88
N ASP A 224 -5.03 2.56 -13.81
CA ASP A 224 -4.46 3.02 -12.55
C ASP A 224 -5.48 3.92 -11.83
N LEU A 225 -5.78 3.57 -10.59
CA LEU A 225 -6.85 4.20 -9.80
C LEU A 225 -6.31 5.22 -8.80
N ALA A 226 -5.00 5.48 -8.77
CA ALA A 226 -4.47 6.56 -7.94
C ALA A 226 -4.95 7.92 -8.45
N GLY A 227 -5.56 8.70 -7.56
CA GLY A 227 -6.20 9.97 -7.90
C GLY A 227 -7.52 9.82 -8.67
N PHE A 228 -8.12 8.62 -8.71
CA PHE A 228 -9.42 8.40 -9.35
C PHE A 228 -10.46 9.44 -8.89
N ALA A 229 -11.26 9.91 -9.84
CA ALA A 229 -12.29 10.96 -9.65
C ALA A 229 -11.77 12.35 -9.21
N THR A 230 -10.47 12.61 -9.29
CA THR A 230 -9.93 13.97 -9.25
C THR A 230 -10.04 14.66 -10.61
N THR A 231 -10.04 16.00 -10.61
CA THR A 231 -10.02 16.80 -11.85
C THR A 231 -8.86 16.39 -12.76
N GLU A 232 -7.67 16.17 -12.19
CA GLU A 232 -6.47 15.82 -12.95
C GLU A 232 -6.61 14.44 -13.60
N TRP A 233 -7.07 13.43 -12.87
CA TRP A 233 -7.28 12.08 -13.41
C TRP A 233 -8.31 12.07 -14.53
N ILE A 234 -9.44 12.78 -14.36
CA ILE A 234 -10.50 12.86 -15.37
C ILE A 234 -10.02 13.65 -16.60
N ALA A 235 -9.32 14.77 -16.41
CA ALA A 235 -8.79 15.56 -17.52
C ALA A 235 -7.77 14.75 -18.34
N GLU A 236 -6.84 14.05 -17.69
CA GLU A 236 -5.90 13.16 -18.38
C GLU A 236 -6.62 12.04 -19.14
N PHE A 237 -7.65 11.43 -18.52
CA PHE A 237 -8.46 10.40 -19.18
C PHE A 237 -9.16 10.93 -20.44
N LEU A 238 -9.78 12.11 -20.36
CA LEU A 238 -10.46 12.73 -21.50
C LEU A 238 -9.47 13.12 -22.62
N MET A 239 -8.22 13.43 -22.27
CA MET A 239 -7.19 13.79 -23.25
C MET A 239 -6.65 12.58 -24.02
N ASP A 240 -6.47 11.44 -23.36
CA ASP A 240 -6.00 10.21 -24.00
C ASP A 240 -6.52 8.96 -23.25
N PRO A 241 -7.77 8.52 -23.54
CA PRO A 241 -8.35 7.32 -22.91
C PRO A 241 -7.53 6.06 -23.17
N LYS A 242 -6.75 6.05 -24.26
CA LYS A 242 -5.91 4.93 -24.73
C LYS A 242 -4.53 4.93 -24.07
N ALA A 243 -4.21 5.92 -23.24
CA ALA A 243 -2.94 5.94 -22.53
C ALA A 243 -2.76 4.69 -21.63
N PRO A 244 -1.52 4.22 -21.42
CA PRO A 244 -1.19 3.12 -20.51
C PRO A 244 -1.83 3.20 -19.11
N LYS A 245 -2.00 4.42 -18.59
CA LYS A 245 -2.62 4.68 -17.27
C LYS A 245 -4.12 4.32 -17.24
N PHE A 246 -4.81 4.34 -18.38
CA PHE A 246 -6.26 4.19 -18.46
C PHE A 246 -6.67 2.86 -19.11
N PHE A 247 -7.08 2.87 -20.38
CA PHE A 247 -7.53 1.67 -21.08
C PHE A 247 -6.48 1.07 -22.00
N GLY A 248 -5.28 1.68 -22.15
CA GLY A 248 -4.25 1.30 -23.12
C GLY A 248 -3.82 -0.18 -23.14
N HIS A 249 -4.14 -0.93 -22.09
CA HIS A 249 -3.76 -2.34 -21.94
C HIS A 249 -4.92 -3.30 -21.76
N VAL A 250 -6.16 -2.79 -21.62
CA VAL A 250 -7.34 -3.65 -21.48
C VAL A 250 -7.59 -4.48 -22.72
N GLY A 251 -7.14 -4.03 -23.90
CA GLY A 251 -7.23 -4.77 -25.17
C GLY A 251 -6.61 -6.18 -25.15
N THR A 252 -5.69 -6.44 -24.22
CA THR A 252 -5.12 -7.78 -24.01
C THR A 252 -6.04 -8.75 -23.27
N THR A 253 -7.15 -8.25 -22.71
CA THR A 253 -8.17 -9.02 -22.00
C THR A 253 -9.38 -9.28 -22.90
N LYS A 254 -10.06 -10.41 -22.71
CA LYS A 254 -11.28 -10.74 -23.46
C LYS A 254 -12.33 -9.62 -23.32
N GLY A 255 -12.78 -9.07 -24.45
CA GLY A 255 -13.75 -7.97 -24.50
C GLY A 255 -13.16 -6.57 -24.29
N GLY A 256 -11.87 -6.45 -23.93
CA GLY A 256 -11.26 -5.16 -23.67
C GLY A 256 -10.92 -4.36 -24.92
N ASP A 257 -10.80 -5.00 -26.09
CA ASP A 257 -10.59 -4.28 -27.36
C ASP A 257 -11.75 -3.31 -27.67
N ALA A 258 -12.98 -3.72 -27.37
CA ALA A 258 -14.17 -2.88 -27.53
C ALA A 258 -14.22 -1.69 -26.54
N ILE A 259 -13.49 -1.77 -25.42
CA ILE A 259 -13.34 -0.65 -24.49
C ILE A 259 -12.22 0.28 -24.96
N LEU A 260 -11.09 -0.30 -25.40
CA LEU A 260 -9.94 0.45 -25.88
C LEU A 260 -10.28 1.27 -27.14
N ASN A 261 -11.03 0.68 -28.07
CA ASN A 261 -11.44 1.28 -29.33
C ASN A 261 -12.95 1.61 -29.34
N GLY A 262 -13.49 1.99 -28.18
CA GLY A 262 -14.90 2.35 -28.03
C GLY A 262 -15.19 3.84 -28.28
N ASP A 263 -16.47 4.20 -28.20
CA ASP A 263 -16.99 5.54 -28.52
C ASP A 263 -16.26 6.69 -27.80
N MET A 264 -15.81 6.48 -26.56
CA MET A 264 -15.05 7.51 -25.82
C MET A 264 -13.65 7.76 -26.36
N SER A 265 -13.00 6.74 -26.92
CA SER A 265 -11.71 6.88 -27.59
C SER A 265 -11.87 7.64 -28.91
N ASP A 266 -12.90 7.32 -29.69
CA ASP A 266 -13.23 8.02 -30.93
C ASP A 266 -13.64 9.47 -30.67
N TRP A 267 -14.37 9.71 -29.57
CA TRP A 267 -14.70 11.06 -29.10
C TRP A 267 -13.45 11.87 -28.77
N ALA A 268 -12.49 11.29 -28.05
CA ALA A 268 -11.25 11.97 -27.71
C ALA A 268 -10.43 12.32 -28.95
N ASP A 269 -10.28 11.36 -29.88
CA ASP A 269 -9.57 11.56 -31.16
C ASP A 269 -10.19 12.69 -32.01
N SER A 270 -11.52 12.85 -31.95
CA SER A 270 -12.26 13.82 -32.76
C SER A 270 -12.34 15.21 -32.14
N ASN A 271 -12.41 15.30 -30.80
CA ASN A 271 -12.75 16.55 -30.12
C ASN A 271 -11.59 17.18 -29.36
N VAL A 272 -10.52 16.41 -29.12
CA VAL A 272 -9.36 16.84 -28.32
C VAL A 272 -8.12 17.00 -29.20
N GLY A 273 -7.11 17.72 -28.70
CA GLY A 273 -5.85 17.97 -29.41
C GLY A 273 -5.87 19.24 -30.27
N PRO A 274 -4.88 19.41 -31.17
CA PRO A 274 -4.72 20.63 -31.95
C PRO A 274 -5.91 20.93 -32.88
N GLU A 275 -6.39 19.92 -33.58
CA GLU A 275 -7.48 20.01 -34.56
C GLU A 275 -8.88 19.87 -33.93
N GLY A 276 -8.98 19.31 -32.73
CA GLY A 276 -10.24 19.17 -32.00
C GLY A 276 -10.84 20.52 -31.60
N VAL A 277 -12.16 20.58 -31.41
CA VAL A 277 -12.84 21.84 -31.05
C VAL A 277 -12.60 22.27 -29.61
N LEU A 278 -12.33 21.32 -28.70
CA LEU A 278 -12.14 21.59 -27.28
C LEU A 278 -10.73 22.11 -26.99
N SER A 279 -10.64 23.19 -26.20
CA SER A 279 -9.38 23.64 -25.63
C SER A 279 -9.03 22.86 -24.36
N LYS A 280 -7.76 22.92 -23.94
CA LYS A 280 -7.33 22.36 -22.65
C LYS A 280 -8.17 22.87 -21.47
N ALA A 281 -8.54 24.16 -21.49
CA ALA A 281 -9.36 24.77 -20.44
C ALA A 281 -10.81 24.26 -20.45
N ASP A 282 -11.33 23.83 -21.60
CA ASP A 282 -12.66 23.20 -21.70
C ASP A 282 -12.64 21.82 -21.03
N ILE A 283 -11.59 21.02 -21.33
CA ILE A 283 -11.37 19.70 -20.72
C ILE A 283 -11.19 19.81 -19.21
N GLU A 284 -10.35 20.73 -18.73
CA GLU A 284 -10.15 20.94 -17.30
C GLU A 284 -11.44 21.39 -16.60
N ALA A 285 -12.26 22.23 -17.24
CA ALA A 285 -13.50 22.71 -16.66
C ALA A 285 -14.58 21.61 -16.56
N VAL A 286 -14.76 20.80 -17.62
CA VAL A 286 -15.72 19.67 -17.57
C VAL A 286 -15.22 18.56 -16.64
N ALA A 287 -13.91 18.30 -16.61
CA ALA A 287 -13.31 17.35 -15.66
C ALA A 287 -13.53 17.79 -14.21
N ALA A 288 -13.37 19.08 -13.91
CA ALA A 288 -13.64 19.64 -12.59
C ALA A 288 -15.12 19.52 -12.21
N LEU A 289 -16.02 19.74 -13.18
CA LEU A 289 -17.46 19.58 -12.97
C LEU A 289 -17.84 18.14 -12.63
N ILE A 290 -17.26 17.14 -13.32
CA ILE A 290 -17.49 15.72 -13.01
C ILE A 290 -16.83 15.35 -11.67
N ALA A 291 -15.59 15.78 -11.42
CA ALA A 291 -14.88 15.51 -10.17
C ALA A 291 -15.62 16.04 -8.92
N ARG A 292 -16.41 17.11 -9.08
CA ARG A 292 -17.26 17.66 -8.02
C ARG A 292 -18.26 16.63 -7.48
N GLU A 293 -18.78 15.74 -8.35
CA GLU A 293 -19.73 14.68 -7.96
C GLU A 293 -19.14 13.71 -6.93
N ALA A 294 -17.81 13.56 -6.93
CA ALA A 294 -17.13 12.71 -5.96
C ALA A 294 -17.18 13.30 -4.55
N ASN A 295 -17.35 14.62 -4.41
CA ASN A 295 -17.38 15.31 -3.12
C ASN A 295 -16.18 14.89 -2.23
N HIS A 296 -14.96 14.98 -2.77
CA HIS A 296 -13.75 14.64 -2.02
C HIS A 296 -13.57 15.58 -0.83
N ARG A 297 -13.00 15.06 0.27
CA ARG A 297 -12.76 15.84 1.50
C ARG A 297 -12.00 17.16 1.27
N ASN A 298 -11.04 17.15 0.35
CA ASN A 298 -10.20 18.30 0.01
C ASN A 298 -10.64 18.98 -1.29
N ALA A 299 -11.91 18.82 -1.69
CA ALA A 299 -12.43 19.48 -2.87
C ALA A 299 -12.58 20.98 -2.59
N GLU A 300 -11.91 21.80 -3.39
CA GLU A 300 -12.08 23.25 -3.36
C GLU A 300 -13.34 23.64 -4.15
N PRO A 301 -14.09 24.67 -3.72
CA PRO A 301 -15.21 25.19 -4.48
C PRO A 301 -14.77 25.65 -5.88
N LEU A 302 -15.50 25.23 -6.91
CA LEU A 302 -15.25 25.68 -8.27
C LEU A 302 -15.70 27.13 -8.44
N SER A 303 -14.93 27.92 -9.19
CA SER A 303 -15.36 29.27 -9.57
C SER A 303 -16.56 29.22 -10.52
N GLU A 304 -17.39 30.26 -10.49
CA GLU A 304 -18.56 30.36 -11.39
C GLU A 304 -18.16 30.27 -12.87
N ALA A 305 -17.00 30.81 -13.24
CA ALA A 305 -16.47 30.73 -14.60
C ALA A 305 -16.15 29.27 -15.01
N VAL A 306 -15.56 28.47 -14.10
CA VAL A 306 -15.27 27.06 -14.34
C VAL A 306 -16.57 26.26 -14.46
N ILE A 307 -17.56 26.52 -13.60
CA ILE A 307 -18.87 25.86 -13.65
C ILE A 307 -19.57 26.16 -14.98
N LYS A 308 -19.70 27.44 -15.35
CA LYS A 308 -20.34 27.83 -16.62
C LYS A 308 -19.66 27.19 -17.82
N ARG A 309 -18.33 27.18 -17.84
CA ARG A 309 -17.55 26.56 -18.91
C ARG A 309 -17.78 25.05 -18.97
N GLY A 310 -17.65 24.35 -17.84
CA GLY A 310 -17.90 22.91 -17.77
C GLY A 310 -19.32 22.53 -18.19
N VAL A 311 -20.33 23.30 -17.78
CA VAL A 311 -21.74 23.08 -18.18
C VAL A 311 -21.91 23.29 -19.69
N SER A 312 -21.29 24.31 -20.27
CA SER A 312 -21.38 24.55 -21.73
C SER A 312 -20.77 23.39 -22.54
N VAL A 313 -19.67 22.80 -22.07
CA VAL A 313 -19.04 21.62 -22.68
C VAL A 313 -19.89 20.37 -22.47
N PHE A 314 -20.44 20.19 -21.27
CA PHE A 314 -21.22 19.01 -20.91
C PHE A 314 -22.55 18.96 -21.67
N SER A 315 -23.27 20.08 -21.74
CA SER A 315 -24.60 20.19 -22.36
C SER A 315 -24.57 20.58 -23.83
N GLY A 316 -23.45 21.12 -24.32
CA GLY A 316 -23.34 21.72 -25.65
C GLY A 316 -23.97 23.11 -25.77
N MET A 317 -24.69 23.57 -24.74
CA MET A 317 -25.36 24.87 -24.74
C MET A 317 -24.37 26.03 -24.66
N GLU A 318 -24.50 27.00 -25.56
CA GLU A 318 -23.64 28.19 -25.65
C GLU A 318 -22.13 27.87 -25.70
N PHE A 319 -21.77 26.68 -26.18
CA PHE A 319 -20.37 26.27 -26.27
C PHE A 319 -19.60 27.20 -27.22
N LYS A 320 -18.40 27.60 -26.79
CA LYS A 320 -17.50 28.47 -27.55
C LYS A 320 -16.26 27.71 -27.99
N ASP A 321 -15.96 27.78 -29.28
CA ASP A 321 -14.73 27.20 -29.84
C ASP A 321 -13.47 27.93 -29.34
N LYS A 322 -12.30 27.45 -29.77
CA LYS A 322 -10.99 28.05 -29.45
C LYS A 322 -10.85 29.52 -29.88
N ALA A 323 -11.66 30.01 -30.82
CA ALA A 323 -11.70 31.41 -31.25
C ALA A 323 -12.71 32.25 -30.43
N GLY A 324 -13.43 31.64 -29.49
CA GLY A 324 -14.43 32.30 -28.65
C GLY A 324 -15.79 32.48 -29.32
N LYS A 325 -16.01 31.86 -30.48
CA LYS A 325 -17.28 31.93 -31.22
C LYS A 325 -18.22 30.85 -30.71
N VAL A 326 -19.49 31.20 -30.48
CA VAL A 326 -20.53 30.20 -30.17
C VAL A 326 -20.75 29.32 -31.40
N VAL A 327 -20.61 28.02 -31.23
CA VAL A 327 -20.76 27.01 -32.29
C VAL A 327 -21.62 25.85 -31.79
N ASP A 328 -22.33 25.21 -32.71
CA ASP A 328 -23.00 23.95 -32.42
C ASP A 328 -21.93 22.85 -32.27
N PHE A 329 -21.98 22.13 -31.16
CA PHE A 329 -20.98 21.13 -30.80
C PHE A 329 -21.60 19.73 -30.77
N ASP A 330 -21.49 18.96 -31.85
CA ASP A 330 -22.06 17.61 -31.96
C ASP A 330 -21.28 16.50 -31.23
N GLY A 331 -20.74 16.82 -30.05
CA GLY A 331 -20.00 15.88 -29.20
C GLY A 331 -20.10 16.21 -27.71
N TYR A 332 -21.12 16.93 -27.27
CA TYR A 332 -21.30 17.25 -25.86
C TYR A 332 -21.63 16.01 -25.03
N CYS A 333 -21.18 16.01 -23.77
CA CYS A 333 -21.21 14.82 -22.91
C CYS A 333 -22.64 14.29 -22.67
N ALA A 334 -23.61 15.19 -22.52
CA ALA A 334 -25.02 14.87 -22.22
C ALA A 334 -25.73 14.08 -23.34
N GLN A 335 -25.18 14.01 -24.55
CA GLN A 335 -25.69 13.13 -25.63
C GLN A 335 -25.64 11.65 -25.23
N CYS A 336 -24.67 11.28 -24.40
CA CYS A 336 -24.40 9.91 -24.04
C CYS A 336 -24.49 9.66 -22.53
N HIS A 337 -24.01 10.61 -21.71
CA HIS A 337 -23.90 10.47 -20.27
C HIS A 337 -25.03 11.20 -19.54
N ALA A 338 -25.66 10.52 -18.59
CA ALA A 338 -26.55 11.17 -17.64
C ALA A 338 -25.73 11.84 -16.52
N MET A 339 -26.01 13.11 -16.23
CA MET A 339 -25.50 13.82 -15.04
C MET A 339 -26.36 15.04 -14.76
N LYS A 340 -26.80 15.20 -13.51
CA LYS A 340 -27.33 16.47 -12.99
C LYS A 340 -26.15 17.42 -12.82
N ALA A 341 -25.63 17.95 -13.93
CA ALA A 341 -24.42 18.77 -14.03
C ALA A 341 -24.52 20.15 -13.33
N GLY A 342 -25.33 20.26 -12.27
CA GLY A 342 -25.78 21.52 -11.68
C GLY A 342 -27.00 22.13 -12.38
N ASP A 343 -27.49 21.53 -13.48
CA ASP A 343 -28.71 21.93 -14.18
C ASP A 343 -29.84 20.91 -13.92
N PRO A 344 -30.95 21.31 -13.27
CA PRO A 344 -32.08 20.43 -12.99
C PRO A 344 -33.05 20.23 -14.18
N GLY A 345 -32.82 20.89 -15.33
CA GLY A 345 -33.74 20.86 -16.47
C GLY A 345 -33.60 19.65 -17.40
N GLU A 346 -32.38 19.19 -17.65
CA GLU A 346 -32.08 18.07 -18.56
C GLU A 346 -30.85 17.30 -18.07
N GLU A 347 -31.03 16.04 -17.67
CA GLU A 347 -29.94 15.21 -17.15
C GLU A 347 -29.06 14.61 -18.27
N GLY A 348 -29.44 14.79 -19.54
CA GLY A 348 -28.89 14.01 -20.65
C GLY A 348 -29.28 12.54 -20.55
N GLY A 349 -28.60 11.68 -21.32
CA GLY A 349 -28.72 10.23 -21.19
C GLY A 349 -28.62 9.48 -22.52
N GLY A 350 -28.07 8.27 -22.44
CA GLY A 350 -27.79 7.42 -23.59
C GLY A 350 -27.16 6.09 -23.18
N ALA A 351 -26.35 5.50 -24.07
CA ALA A 351 -25.75 4.19 -23.86
C ALA A 351 -24.46 4.20 -23.00
N ALA A 352 -24.10 5.34 -22.39
CA ALA A 352 -22.87 5.49 -21.61
C ALA A 352 -23.14 5.53 -20.09
N PRO A 353 -22.13 5.27 -19.24
CA PRO A 353 -22.30 5.24 -17.79
C PRO A 353 -22.87 6.54 -17.21
N ASP A 354 -23.78 6.40 -16.25
CA ASP A 354 -24.33 7.48 -15.44
C ASP A 354 -23.23 8.08 -14.53
N LEU A 355 -23.07 9.41 -14.64
CA LEU A 355 -22.06 10.18 -13.93
C LEU A 355 -22.63 10.86 -12.67
N ASN A 356 -23.92 10.71 -12.36
CA ASN A 356 -24.48 11.22 -11.12
C ASN A 356 -23.78 10.64 -9.88
N GLY A 357 -23.20 11.52 -9.06
CA GLY A 357 -22.40 11.09 -7.91
C GLY A 357 -21.13 10.32 -8.28
N TYR A 358 -20.60 10.46 -9.49
CA TYR A 358 -19.38 9.80 -9.96
C TYR A 358 -18.25 9.88 -8.92
N GLY A 359 -17.66 8.74 -8.58
CA GLY A 359 -16.59 8.67 -7.58
C GLY A 359 -17.02 8.85 -6.12
N SER A 360 -18.29 9.19 -5.83
CA SER A 360 -18.82 9.25 -4.46
C SER A 360 -18.73 7.88 -3.75
N ALA A 361 -18.82 7.87 -2.41
CA ALA A 361 -18.79 6.62 -1.65
C ALA A 361 -19.93 5.66 -2.06
N LYS A 362 -21.12 6.22 -2.35
CA LYS A 362 -22.27 5.45 -2.84
C LYS A 362 -21.99 4.89 -4.24
N TRP A 363 -21.53 5.73 -5.16
CA TRP A 363 -21.23 5.32 -6.53
C TRP A 363 -20.17 4.22 -6.59
N LEU A 364 -19.06 4.39 -5.87
CA LEU A 364 -17.99 3.39 -5.79
C LEU A 364 -18.49 2.06 -5.20
N SER A 365 -19.28 2.13 -4.12
CA SER A 365 -19.84 0.92 -3.50
C SER A 365 -20.75 0.18 -4.48
N GLU A 366 -21.67 0.88 -5.14
CA GLU A 366 -22.58 0.28 -6.12
C GLU A 366 -21.84 -0.26 -7.35
N PHE A 367 -20.82 0.45 -7.82
CA PHE A 367 -19.99 0.03 -8.96
C PHE A 367 -19.21 -1.24 -8.65
N ILE A 368 -18.53 -1.31 -7.51
CA ILE A 368 -17.77 -2.51 -7.10
C ILE A 368 -18.70 -3.72 -6.91
N ARG A 369 -19.92 -3.50 -6.39
CA ARG A 369 -20.92 -4.55 -6.23
C ARG A 369 -21.42 -5.09 -7.56
N ASN A 370 -21.73 -4.21 -8.52
CA ASN A 370 -22.28 -4.62 -9.81
C ASN A 370 -21.87 -3.65 -10.93
N PRO A 371 -20.66 -3.77 -11.50
CA PRO A 371 -20.19 -2.86 -12.56
C PRO A 371 -20.92 -3.08 -13.90
N GLY A 372 -21.62 -4.21 -14.04
CA GLY A 372 -22.48 -4.53 -15.19
C GLY A 372 -23.93 -4.07 -15.06
N ALA A 373 -24.27 -3.26 -14.04
CA ALA A 373 -25.60 -2.64 -13.97
C ALA A 373 -25.83 -1.72 -15.18
N GLU A 374 -27.10 -1.53 -15.57
CA GLU A 374 -27.51 -0.72 -16.73
C GLU A 374 -26.94 0.71 -16.68
N LYS A 375 -26.96 1.33 -15.49
CA LYS A 375 -26.40 2.67 -15.27
C LYS A 375 -24.87 2.75 -15.34
N PHE A 376 -24.17 1.63 -15.46
CA PHE A 376 -22.72 1.56 -15.58
C PHE A 376 -22.35 1.05 -16.98
N TYR A 377 -21.74 -0.14 -17.08
CA TYR A 377 -21.26 -0.68 -18.35
C TYR A 377 -22.18 -1.74 -18.97
N GLY A 378 -23.27 -2.15 -18.30
CA GLY A 378 -24.19 -3.14 -18.84
C GLY A 378 -23.49 -4.40 -19.35
N GLU A 379 -23.86 -4.84 -20.56
CA GLU A 379 -23.24 -5.99 -21.24
C GLU A 379 -21.80 -5.75 -21.71
N LYS A 380 -21.36 -4.48 -21.81
CA LYS A 380 -19.97 -4.11 -22.17
C LYS A 380 -18.99 -4.25 -20.99
N ASN A 381 -19.49 -4.56 -19.80
CA ASN A 381 -18.68 -4.71 -18.60
C ASN A 381 -17.74 -5.93 -18.68
N ILE A 382 -16.47 -5.71 -18.36
CA ILE A 382 -15.48 -6.79 -18.20
C ILE A 382 -14.92 -6.87 -16.77
N MET A 383 -15.32 -5.97 -15.87
CA MET A 383 -14.93 -5.99 -14.46
C MET A 383 -15.79 -7.02 -13.69
N PRO A 384 -15.20 -7.93 -12.90
CA PRO A 384 -15.98 -8.84 -12.07
C PRO A 384 -16.81 -8.12 -11.00
N SER A 385 -17.99 -8.65 -10.68
CA SER A 385 -18.77 -8.21 -9.52
C SER A 385 -18.19 -8.73 -8.20
N PHE A 386 -18.19 -7.87 -7.17
CA PHE A 386 -17.77 -8.20 -5.81
C PHE A 386 -18.97 -8.25 -4.86
N GLU A 387 -19.73 -9.34 -4.93
CA GLU A 387 -20.80 -9.65 -3.99
C GLU A 387 -20.29 -9.78 -2.53
N GLU A 388 -21.20 -9.77 -1.56
CA GLU A 388 -20.88 -9.85 -0.11
C GLU A 388 -20.03 -11.06 0.25
N SER A 389 -20.18 -12.16 -0.48
CA SER A 389 -19.39 -13.40 -0.31
C SER A 389 -17.93 -13.27 -0.76
N LYS A 390 -17.61 -12.32 -1.65
CA LYS A 390 -16.26 -12.07 -2.17
C LYS A 390 -15.56 -10.90 -1.49
N LEU A 391 -16.35 -9.90 -1.06
CA LEU A 391 -15.88 -8.73 -0.35
C LEU A 391 -16.96 -8.33 0.67
N SER A 392 -16.64 -8.44 1.96
CA SER A 392 -17.61 -8.09 3.02
C SER A 392 -17.98 -6.60 2.94
N GLN A 393 -19.16 -6.23 3.45
CA GLN A 393 -19.57 -4.82 3.51
C GLN A 393 -18.62 -3.99 4.37
N HIS A 394 -18.02 -4.59 5.39
CA HIS A 394 -16.99 -3.95 6.21
C HIS A 394 -15.75 -3.60 5.37
N ASP A 395 -15.21 -4.57 4.63
CA ASP A 395 -14.01 -4.36 3.80
C ASP A 395 -14.29 -3.41 2.64
N LEU A 396 -15.47 -3.51 2.01
CA LEU A 396 -15.89 -2.55 0.98
C LEU A 396 -15.90 -1.12 1.51
N ASN A 397 -16.44 -0.91 2.72
CA ASN A 397 -16.47 0.42 3.34
C ASN A 397 -15.05 0.95 3.61
N LEU A 398 -14.12 0.10 4.06
CA LEU A 398 -12.72 0.48 4.27
C LEU A 398 -12.01 0.79 2.95
N LEU A 399 -12.21 -0.04 1.92
CA LEU A 399 -11.66 0.16 0.58
C LEU A 399 -12.12 1.48 -0.03
N VAL A 400 -13.43 1.73 -0.03
CA VAL A 400 -14.02 2.95 -0.60
C VAL A 400 -13.52 4.20 0.12
N LYS A 401 -13.48 4.17 1.46
CA LYS A 401 -12.90 5.26 2.25
C LYS A 401 -11.43 5.50 1.92
N TRP A 402 -10.65 4.43 1.74
CA TRP A 402 -9.25 4.55 1.35
C TRP A 402 -9.08 5.14 -0.06
N MET A 403 -9.82 4.64 -1.06
CA MET A 403 -9.77 5.18 -2.43
C MET A 403 -10.12 6.67 -2.46
N ARG A 404 -10.96 7.14 -1.54
CA ARG A 404 -11.42 8.53 -1.43
C ARG A 404 -10.56 9.43 -0.54
N GLY A 405 -9.55 8.89 0.14
CA GLY A 405 -8.73 9.69 1.07
C GLY A 405 -9.34 9.90 2.46
N GLU A 406 -10.39 9.17 2.82
CA GLU A 406 -11.28 9.41 3.96
C GLU A 406 -10.92 8.55 5.20
N TRP A 407 -10.00 9.04 6.02
CA TRP A 407 -9.64 8.46 7.31
C TRP A 407 -9.26 9.54 8.32
N GLN A 408 -9.19 9.17 9.60
CA GLN A 408 -8.71 10.06 10.65
C GLN A 408 -7.24 10.41 10.38
N ARG A 409 -6.90 11.71 10.39
CA ARG A 409 -5.52 12.20 10.17
C ARG A 409 -5.14 13.08 11.35
N ARG A 410 -3.85 13.16 11.64
CA ARG A 410 -3.32 14.16 12.56
C ARG A 410 -3.62 15.55 11.99
N GLU A 411 -4.22 16.43 12.78
CA GLU A 411 -4.27 17.85 12.43
C GLU A 411 -2.83 18.36 12.48
N VAL A 412 -2.28 18.70 11.31
CA VAL A 412 -1.02 19.44 11.26
C VAL A 412 -1.39 20.87 11.64
N GLU A 413 -0.88 21.36 12.78
CA GLU A 413 -0.98 22.78 13.14
C GLU A 413 -0.55 23.61 11.92
N LYS A 414 -1.50 24.37 11.36
CA LYS A 414 -1.28 25.23 10.19
C LYS A 414 -0.48 26.46 10.55
#